data_AF-A0A210PFR9-F1
#
_entry.id   AF-A0A210PFR9-F1
#
_cell.length_a   1.000
_cell.length_b   1.000
_cell.length_c   1.000
_cell.angle_alpha   90.00
_cell.angle_beta   90.00
_cell.angle_gamma   90.00
#
_symmetry.space_group_name_H-M   'P 1'
#
loop_
_entity.id
_entity.type
_entity.pdbx_description
1 polymer ?
#
loop_
_entity_poly.entity_id
_entity_poly.type
_entity_poly.pdbx_seq_one_letter_code
_entity_poly.pdbx_strand_id
1 'polypeptide(L)'
;MLSTVILDCVTLSTVILDCVTLSTVILDCVTLGTVILDCVTLSTVILDCVTLSTVILDCVTLGTVILDCVTLGTVILDCVTLGTVILDCVTLGTVILDCVTLSTVILDCVTLSTVILDCVTLSTVILDCVTLSIVIPNPERFV
;
A
#
# COMPACT_ATOMS: atom_id res chain seq x y z
N MET A 1 -17.94 15.42 -10.12
CA MET A 1 -17.99 15.80 -8.70
C MET A 1 -16.58 15.67 -8.15
N LEU A 2 -16.01 16.78 -7.66
CA LEU A 2 -14.69 16.83 -7.05
C LEU A 2 -14.88 16.57 -5.54
N SER A 3 -15.19 15.33 -5.16
CA SER A 3 -15.51 14.98 -3.77
C SER A 3 -14.30 14.33 -3.10
N THR A 4 -13.74 15.03 -2.12
CA THR A 4 -12.78 14.43 -1.18
C THR A 4 -13.51 13.47 -0.26
N VAL A 5 -12.94 12.29 -0.06
CA VAL A 5 -13.40 11.31 0.94
C VAL A 5 -12.39 11.30 2.07
N ILE A 6 -12.88 11.48 3.30
CA ILE A 6 -12.10 11.37 4.52
C ILE A 6 -12.83 10.39 5.41
N LEU A 7 -12.13 9.36 5.87
CA LEU A 7 -12.68 8.37 6.79
C LEU A 7 -11.66 8.08 7.90
N ASP A 8 -12.12 8.19 9.14
CA ASP A 8 -11.36 7.77 10.32
C ASP A 8 -12.15 6.66 11.00
N CYS A 9 -11.52 5.52 11.28
CA CYS A 9 -12.21 4.40 11.92
C CYS A 9 -11.34 3.61 12.90
N VAL A 10 -11.98 3.18 13.99
CA VAL A 10 -11.39 2.23 14.94
C VAL A 10 -12.35 1.07 15.11
N THR A 11 -11.95 -0.14 14.73
CA THR A 11 -12.85 -1.30 14.81
C THR A 11 -12.13 -2.57 15.31
N LEU A 12 -12.92 -3.50 15.85
CA LEU A 12 -12.45 -4.81 16.31
C LEU A 12 -12.63 -5.92 15.26
N SER A 13 -13.10 -5.58 14.06
CA SER A 13 -13.55 -6.55 13.06
C SER A 13 -13.08 -6.14 11.68
N THR A 14 -13.75 -6.62 10.63
CA THR A 14 -13.44 -6.26 9.26
C THR A 14 -13.89 -4.84 8.93
N VAL A 15 -13.01 -4.08 8.28
CA VAL A 15 -13.34 -2.84 7.56
C VAL A 15 -13.23 -3.13 6.07
N ILE A 16 -14.29 -2.82 5.32
CA ILE A 16 -14.28 -2.88 3.86
C ILE A 16 -14.66 -1.50 3.35
N LEU A 17 -13.83 -0.93 2.49
CA LEU A 17 -14.11 0.32 1.81
C LEU A 17 -13.88 0.16 0.31
N ASP A 18 -14.80 0.70 -0.47
CA ASP A 18 -14.70 0.84 -1.92
C ASP A 18 -14.93 2.31 -2.25
N CYS A 19 -13.95 2.95 -2.91
CA CYS A 19 -14.04 4.34 -3.31
C CYS A 19 -13.69 4.59 -4.77
N VAL A 20 -14.53 5.36 -5.45
CA VAL A 20 -14.22 5.94 -6.76
C VAL A 20 -14.38 7.45 -6.69
N THR A 21 -13.28 8.20 -6.79
CA THR A 21 -13.31 9.67 -6.68
C THR A 21 -12.41 10.36 -7.71
N LEU A 22 -12.74 11.61 -8.06
CA LEU A 22 -11.87 12.43 -8.91
C LEU A 22 -10.81 13.21 -8.13
N SER A 23 -10.84 13.19 -6.81
CA SER A 23 -9.96 13.99 -5.96
C SER A 23 -9.30 13.12 -4.89
N THR A 24 -9.15 13.64 -3.68
CA THR A 24 -8.39 13.00 -2.61
C THR A 24 -9.23 11.98 -1.86
N VAL A 25 -8.60 10.84 -1.53
CA VAL A 25 -9.08 9.90 -0.52
C VAL A 25 -8.06 9.90 0.62
N ILE A 26 -8.54 10.11 1.84
CA ILE A 26 -7.77 10.02 3.06
C ILE A 26 -8.45 8.99 3.96
N LEU A 27 -7.71 7.98 4.39
CA LEU A 27 -8.19 6.96 5.32
C LEU A 27 -7.19 6.82 6.46
N ASP A 28 -7.66 7.03 7.69
CA ASP A 28 -6.96 6.65 8.91
C ASP A 28 -7.74 5.49 9.57
N CYS A 29 -7.09 4.37 9.78
CA CYS A 29 -7.74 3.22 10.39
C CYS A 29 -6.88 2.46 11.41
N VAL A 30 -7.51 2.12 12.53
CA VAL A 30 -6.96 1.21 13.55
C VAL A 30 -7.87 0.00 13.69
N THR A 31 -7.34 -1.20 13.45
CA THR A 31 -8.15 -2.41 13.31
C THR A 31 -7.55 -3.61 14.04
N LEU A 32 -8.37 -4.30 14.85
CA LEU A 32 -8.05 -5.62 15.40
C LEU A 32 -8.60 -6.76 14.51
N GLY A 33 -8.60 -6.53 13.20
CA GLY A 33 -9.22 -7.40 12.22
C GLY A 33 -8.74 -7.03 10.82
N THR A 34 -9.45 -7.49 9.79
CA THR A 34 -9.01 -7.31 8.42
C THR A 34 -9.41 -5.93 7.88
N VAL A 35 -8.49 -5.27 7.19
CA VAL A 35 -8.80 -4.09 6.35
C VAL A 35 -8.74 -4.52 4.90
N ILE A 36 -9.80 -4.24 4.16
CA ILE A 36 -9.85 -4.39 2.71
C ILE A 36 -10.21 -3.03 2.13
N LEU A 37 -9.33 -2.46 1.33
CA LEU A 37 -9.58 -1.24 0.59
C LEU A 37 -9.41 -1.50 -0.90
N ASP A 38 -10.43 -1.14 -1.66
CA ASP A 38 -10.38 -0.97 -3.10
C ASP A 38 -10.60 0.51 -3.41
N CYS A 39 -9.69 1.14 -4.14
CA CYS A 39 -9.88 2.54 -4.51
C CYS A 39 -9.38 2.89 -5.90
N VAL A 40 -10.19 3.67 -6.61
CA VAL A 40 -9.86 4.29 -7.90
C VAL A 40 -9.90 5.80 -7.75
N THR A 41 -8.75 6.46 -7.94
CA THR A 41 -8.67 7.92 -7.83
C THR A 41 -7.91 8.60 -8.96
N LEU A 42 -8.30 9.86 -9.25
CA LEU A 42 -7.63 10.70 -10.23
C LEU A 42 -6.59 11.66 -9.61
N SER A 43 -6.45 11.73 -8.28
CA SER A 43 -5.48 12.66 -7.69
C SER A 43 -4.59 12.04 -6.62
N THR A 44 -5.14 11.71 -5.45
CA THR A 44 -4.31 11.36 -4.31
C THR A 44 -5.01 10.37 -3.41
N VAL A 45 -4.33 9.29 -3.07
CA VAL A 45 -4.71 8.37 -1.99
C VAL A 45 -3.68 8.54 -0.89
N ILE A 46 -4.16 8.79 0.33
CA ILE A 46 -3.35 8.79 1.55
C ILE A 46 -3.99 7.78 2.49
N LEU A 47 -3.24 6.74 2.84
CA LEU A 47 -3.66 5.74 3.80
C LEU A 47 -2.69 5.68 4.97
N ASP A 48 -3.24 5.77 6.16
CA ASP A 48 -2.60 5.44 7.42
C ASP A 48 -3.32 4.23 8.03
N CYS A 49 -2.62 3.09 8.17
CA CYS A 49 -3.19 1.89 8.79
C CYS A 49 -2.36 1.33 9.94
N VAL A 50 -3.05 1.00 11.03
CA VAL A 50 -2.52 0.15 12.10
C VAL A 50 -3.42 -1.07 12.27
N THR A 51 -2.91 -2.24 11.91
CA THR A 51 -3.75 -3.44 11.80
C THR A 51 -3.13 -4.67 12.48
N LEU A 52 -3.94 -5.38 13.25
CA LEU A 52 -3.58 -6.63 13.92
C LEU A 52 -4.28 -7.85 13.27
N SER A 53 -4.13 -7.99 11.95
CA SER A 53 -4.25 -9.27 11.23
C SER A 53 -3.83 -9.14 9.76
N THR A 54 -4.62 -8.47 8.94
CA THR A 54 -4.46 -8.49 7.49
C THR A 54 -4.89 -7.16 6.89
N VAL A 55 -4.03 -6.59 6.06
CA VAL A 55 -4.32 -5.44 5.21
C VAL A 55 -4.26 -5.91 3.77
N ILE A 56 -5.34 -5.67 3.03
CA ILE A 56 -5.41 -5.86 1.59
C ILE A 56 -5.74 -4.50 0.99
N LEU A 57 -4.85 -4.00 0.15
CA LEU A 57 -5.05 -2.76 -0.60
C LEU A 57 -4.93 -3.07 -2.09
N ASP A 58 -5.99 -2.77 -2.83
CA ASP A 58 -5.99 -2.65 -4.28
C ASP A 58 -6.20 -1.17 -4.63
N CYS A 59 -5.27 -0.61 -5.41
CA CYS A 59 -5.30 0.81 -5.72
C CYS A 59 -5.00 1.11 -7.19
N VAL A 60 -5.89 1.87 -7.83
CA VAL A 60 -5.67 2.42 -9.17
C VAL A 60 -5.68 3.94 -9.11
N THR A 61 -4.52 4.56 -9.34
CA THR A 61 -4.38 6.01 -9.15
C THR A 61 -3.68 6.70 -10.33
N LEU A 62 -4.27 7.78 -10.84
CA LEU A 62 -3.64 8.70 -11.78
C LEU A 62 -3.09 9.93 -11.02
N GLY A 63 -2.06 9.72 -10.21
CA GLY A 63 -1.55 10.78 -9.36
C GLY A 63 -0.58 10.24 -8.30
N THR A 64 -0.86 10.49 -7.03
CA THR A 64 0.03 10.08 -5.92
C THR A 64 -0.66 9.09 -5.00
N VAL A 65 0.04 8.00 -4.66
CA VAL A 65 -0.35 7.08 -3.59
C VAL A 65 0.69 7.21 -2.48
N ILE A 66 0.22 7.48 -1.27
CA ILE A 66 1.01 7.48 -0.05
C ILE A 66 0.37 6.45 0.87
N LEU A 67 1.14 5.44 1.26
CA LEU A 67 0.70 4.43 2.20
C LEU A 67 1.72 4.29 3.32
N ASP A 68 1.27 4.54 4.53
CA ASP A 68 2.00 4.25 5.76
C ASP A 68 1.23 3.17 6.52
N CYS A 69 1.86 2.01 6.74
CA CYS A 69 1.19 0.91 7.41
C CYS A 69 2.05 0.19 8.43
N VAL A 70 1.45 -0.06 9.60
CA VAL A 70 2.01 -0.88 10.67
C VAL A 70 1.13 -2.11 10.87
N THR A 71 1.66 -3.30 10.55
CA THR A 71 0.87 -4.53 10.59
C THR A 71 1.55 -5.64 11.39
N LEU A 72 0.78 -6.31 12.24
CA LEU A 72 1.18 -7.58 12.85
C LEU A 72 0.38 -8.72 12.20
N GLY A 73 0.92 -9.21 11.09
CA GLY A 73 0.29 -10.24 10.27
C GLY A 73 0.68 -10.10 8.80
N THR A 74 -0.31 -9.99 7.91
CA THR A 74 -0.08 -9.98 6.46
C THR A 74 -0.45 -8.65 5.84
N VAL A 75 0.43 -8.10 5.02
CA VAL A 75 0.14 -6.98 4.12
C VAL A 75 0.18 -7.49 2.68
N ILE A 76 -0.88 -7.25 1.93
CA ILE A 76 -0.96 -7.49 0.50
C ILE A 76 -1.29 -6.17 -0.17
N LEU A 77 -0.38 -5.69 -0.99
CA LEU A 77 -0.61 -4.54 -1.84
C LEU A 77 -0.56 -4.98 -3.29
N ASP A 78 -1.57 -4.60 -4.05
CA ASP A 78 -1.51 -4.53 -5.51
C ASP A 78 -1.86 -3.10 -5.92
N CYS A 79 -0.95 -2.39 -6.58
CA CYS A 79 -1.15 -0.98 -6.91
C CYS A 79 -0.70 -0.65 -8.33
N VAL A 80 -1.62 -0.06 -9.10
CA VAL A 80 -1.37 0.46 -10.45
C VAL A 80 -1.42 1.98 -10.42
N THR A 81 -0.25 2.62 -10.58
CA THR A 81 -0.14 4.08 -10.45
C THR A 81 0.50 4.72 -11.69
N LEU A 82 -0.21 5.68 -12.27
CA LEU A 82 0.34 6.60 -13.26
C LEU A 82 0.80 7.89 -12.57
N GLY A 83 1.91 7.80 -11.86
CA GLY A 83 2.48 8.85 -11.04
C GLY A 83 3.35 8.27 -9.93
N THR A 84 3.30 8.88 -8.74
CA THR A 84 4.22 8.54 -7.65
C THR A 84 3.58 7.59 -6.64
N VAL A 85 4.31 6.56 -6.27
CA VAL A 85 3.99 5.69 -5.13
C VAL A 85 5.05 5.89 -4.05
N ILE A 86 4.59 6.19 -2.84
CA ILE A 86 5.40 6.23 -1.63
C ILE A 86 4.80 5.22 -0.66
N LEU A 87 5.60 4.25 -0.25
CA LEU A 87 5.18 3.20 0.64
C LEU A 87 6.18 3.08 1.80
N ASP A 88 5.70 3.32 3.02
CA ASP A 88 6.41 3.01 4.26
C ASP A 88 5.65 1.90 4.99
N CYS A 89 6.32 0.77 5.22
CA CYS A 89 5.67 -0.40 5.80
C CYS A 89 6.53 -1.05 6.88
N VAL A 90 5.96 -1.15 8.09
CA VAL A 90 6.53 -1.91 9.20
C VAL A 90 5.65 -3.13 9.46
N THR A 91 6.16 -4.32 9.15
CA THR A 91 5.39 -5.56 9.27
C THR A 91 6.10 -6.62 10.10
N LEU A 92 5.39 -7.11 11.13
CA LEU A 92 5.76 -8.33 11.84
C LEU A 92 5.00 -9.52 11.25
N GLY A 93 5.47 -9.98 10.09
CA GLY A 93 4.84 -11.04 9.31
C GLY A 93 5.15 -10.88 7.83
N THR A 94 4.19 -11.24 6.98
CA THR A 94 4.43 -11.33 5.53
C THR A 94 4.02 -10.05 4.83
N VAL A 95 4.89 -9.54 3.95
CA VAL A 95 4.56 -8.49 2.99
C VAL A 95 4.60 -9.07 1.59
N ILE A 96 3.51 -8.86 0.85
CA ILE A 96 3.41 -9.15 -0.58
C ILE A 96 3.10 -7.83 -1.26
N LEU A 97 3.99 -7.39 -2.14
CA LEU A 97 3.81 -6.17 -2.91
C LEU A 97 3.86 -6.51 -4.40
N ASP A 98 2.74 -6.28 -5.08
CA ASP A 98 2.63 -6.16 -6.52
C ASP A 98 2.41 -4.67 -6.85
N CYS A 99 3.29 -4.09 -7.67
CA CYS A 99 3.15 -2.69 -8.01
C CYS A 99 3.60 -2.41 -9.43
N VAL A 100 2.72 -1.75 -10.19
CA VAL A 100 3.00 -1.25 -11.53
C VAL A 100 2.94 0.26 -11.51
N THR A 101 4.09 0.92 -11.70
CA THR A 101 4.19 2.38 -11.62
C THR A 101 4.89 2.98 -12.84
N LEU A 102 4.29 3.99 -13.47
CA LEU A 102 4.88 4.61 -14.66
C LEU A 102 5.93 5.69 -14.36
N SER A 103 5.89 6.33 -13.18
CA SER A 103 6.95 7.27 -12.78
C SER A 103 7.79 6.76 -11.63
N THR A 104 7.48 7.12 -10.39
CA THR A 104 8.42 7.01 -9.27
C THR A 104 7.86 6.10 -8.20
N VAL A 105 8.66 5.13 -7.77
CA VAL A 105 8.39 4.30 -6.59
C VAL A 105 9.45 4.58 -5.54
N ILE A 106 8.99 4.93 -4.35
CA ILE A 106 9.81 5.02 -3.14
C ILE A 106 9.25 3.99 -2.17
N LEU A 107 10.05 3.00 -1.83
CA LEU A 107 9.68 1.93 -0.92
C LEU A 107 10.66 1.91 0.25
N ASP A 108 10.15 2.14 1.45
CA ASP A 108 10.80 1.81 2.72
C ASP A 108 10.01 0.68 3.38
N CYS A 109 10.68 -0.44 3.67
CA CYS A 109 10.02 -1.58 4.26
C CYS A 109 10.89 -2.27 5.32
N VAL A 110 10.37 -2.33 6.54
CA VAL A 110 10.96 -3.08 7.65
C VAL A 110 10.09 -4.29 7.94
N THR A 111 10.58 -5.49 7.64
CA THR A 111 9.81 -6.73 7.78
C THR A 111 10.56 -7.80 8.58
N LEU A 112 9.87 -8.41 9.55
CA LEU A 112 10.42 -9.42 10.46
C LEU A 112 10.07 -10.88 10.07
N SER A 113 9.65 -11.15 8.82
CA SER A 113 9.71 -12.50 8.25
C SER A 113 9.98 -12.50 6.75
N THR A 114 8.93 -12.40 5.93
CA THR A 114 9.01 -12.67 4.49
C THR A 114 8.54 -11.45 3.70
N VAL A 115 9.35 -11.04 2.74
CA VAL A 115 8.98 -10.04 1.72
C VAL A 115 8.99 -10.69 0.34
N ILE A 116 7.87 -10.55 -0.37
CA ILE A 116 7.74 -10.90 -1.79
C ILE A 116 7.48 -9.59 -2.53
N LEU A 117 8.37 -9.27 -3.47
CA LEU A 117 8.33 -8.01 -4.22
C LEU A 117 8.28 -8.27 -5.73
N ASP A 118 7.19 -7.85 -6.36
CA ASP A 118 7.07 -7.69 -7.80
C ASP A 118 6.77 -6.20 -8.08
N CYS A 119 7.77 -5.49 -8.61
CA CYS A 119 7.60 -4.09 -8.96
C CYS A 119 8.03 -3.86 -10.39
N VAL A 120 7.12 -3.33 -11.20
CA VAL A 120 7.38 -2.88 -12.57
C VAL A 120 7.38 -1.36 -12.57
N THR A 121 8.54 -0.78 -12.87
CA THR A 121 8.67 0.66 -13.06
C THR A 121 9.16 1.02 -14.44
N LEU A 122 8.77 2.19 -14.92
CA LEU A 122 9.31 2.74 -16.17
C LEU A 122 10.32 3.88 -15.97
N SER A 123 10.49 4.41 -14.75
CA SER A 123 11.44 5.51 -14.53
C SER A 123 12.37 5.35 -13.33
N THR A 124 11.91 5.48 -12.09
CA THR A 124 12.82 5.55 -10.92
C THR A 124 12.28 4.71 -9.77
N VAL A 125 13.14 3.84 -9.24
CA VAL A 125 12.91 3.07 -8.01
C VAL A 125 13.94 3.47 -6.96
N ILE A 126 13.45 3.82 -5.78
CA ILE A 126 14.25 3.93 -4.57
C ILE A 126 13.72 2.87 -3.61
N LEU A 127 14.58 1.93 -3.24
CA LEU A 127 14.24 0.83 -2.36
C LEU A 127 15.18 0.83 -1.14
N ASP A 128 14.60 1.00 0.04
CA ASP A 128 15.21 0.61 1.30
C ASP A 128 14.38 -0.53 1.91
N CYS A 129 15.03 -1.66 2.18
CA CYS A 129 14.34 -2.78 2.77
C CYS A 129 15.22 -3.49 3.78
N VAL A 130 14.73 -3.52 5.01
CA VAL A 130 15.36 -4.25 6.12
C VAL A 130 14.52 -5.48 6.41
N THR A 131 15.10 -6.64 6.14
CA THR A 131 14.46 -7.93 6.36
C THR A 131 15.32 -8.82 7.22
N LEU A 132 14.72 -9.37 8.28
CA LEU A 132 15.46 -10.18 9.24
C LEU A 132 15.42 -11.69 8.92
N SER A 133 14.72 -12.12 7.86
CA SER A 133 14.67 -13.54 7.48
C SER A 133 14.82 -13.80 5.97
N ILE A 134 13.85 -13.42 5.13
CA ILE A 134 13.81 -13.85 3.72
C ILE A 134 13.27 -12.72 2.81
N VAL A 135 13.98 -12.45 1.71
CA VAL A 135 13.50 -11.62 0.58
C VAL A 135 13.49 -12.47 -0.68
N ILE A 136 12.36 -12.44 -1.39
CA ILE A 136 12.22 -13.06 -2.72
C ILE A 136 11.93 -11.94 -3.72
N PRO A 137 12.98 -11.33 -4.32
CA PRO A 137 12.79 -10.34 -5.38
C PRO A 137 12.50 -11.05 -6.71
N ASN A 138 11.59 -10.50 -7.52
CA ASN A 138 11.41 -10.97 -8.90
C ASN A 138 12.55 -10.43 -9.79
N PRO A 139 13.42 -11.30 -10.38
CA PRO A 139 14.64 -10.86 -11.08
C PRO A 139 14.42 -10.15 -12.42
N GLU A 140 13.20 -10.09 -12.97
CA GLU A 140 12.95 -9.64 -14.35
C GLU A 140 12.36 -8.22 -14.52
N ARG A 141 12.14 -7.43 -13.46
CA ARG A 141 11.24 -6.26 -13.58
C ARG A 141 11.69 -4.89 -13.06
N PHE A 142 12.91 -4.77 -12.55
CA PHE A 142 13.51 -3.45 -12.30
C PHE A 142 14.11 -2.91 -13.60
N VAL A 143 13.28 -2.32 -14.46
CA VAL A 143 13.74 -1.56 -15.66
C VAL A 143 13.80 -0.07 -15.32
#